data_AF-A0A7T5RDH9-F1
#
_entry.id   AF-A0A7T5RDH9-F1
#
_cell.length_a   1.000
_cell.length_b   1.000
_cell.length_c   1.000
_cell.angle_alpha   90.00
_cell.angle_beta   90.00
_cell.angle_gamma   90.00
#
_symmetry.space_group_name_H-M   'P 1'
#
loop_
_entity.id
_entity.type
_entity.pdbx_description
1 polymer ?
#
loop_
_entity_poly.entity_id
_entity_poly.type
_entity_poly.pdbx_seq_one_letter_code
_entity_poly.pdbx_strand_id
1 'polypeptide(L)'
;MSHDLPTTTYKINRERVDTEFIRNKLKFKSLGVKNSFNEKYPHVKKFFDDHGIDLGKIRAHSAKVIATGALTGTLLFAPPMGVKNLPQLTEVVKNMTDGQALGSNIPYQELLLNNLHAILPQKIGPLDRSTEKSLEQVFQQIIGINARAGLEGEHLNTTYGYIGAEQHLMRYPGDTMATHPKIPEHDEGMAPGRGAWGYVPAKNETWYAVVQTLYLPDWNTRQPYLQNWYKYRKVLIVNTINGNAVVADIADAGPAAFTGKHFGGSPEVMNYLGGPRYKKGPVIVFFVDDPNNKVPLGPVEYNIVNIPGVELTQA
;
A
#
# COMPACT_ATOMS: atom_id res chain seq x y z
N MET A 1 -19.34 68.45 24.40
CA MET A 1 -19.28 67.94 23.02
C MET A 1 -18.48 66.64 23.06
N SER A 2 -19.15 65.50 23.14
CA SER A 2 -18.54 64.17 23.15
C SER A 2 -18.59 63.59 21.74
N HIS A 3 -17.43 63.30 21.16
CA HIS A 3 -17.32 62.57 19.91
C HIS A 3 -17.33 61.08 20.21
N ASP A 4 -18.44 60.41 19.93
CA ASP A 4 -18.49 58.95 19.88
C ASP A 4 -17.84 58.44 18.58
N LEU A 5 -16.94 57.47 18.73
CA LEU A 5 -16.27 56.78 17.63
C LEU A 5 -17.23 55.81 16.94
N PRO A 6 -17.23 55.69 15.60
CA PRO A 6 -18.13 54.78 14.89
C PRO A 6 -17.65 53.33 15.04
N THR A 7 -18.34 52.56 15.86
CA THR A 7 -18.25 51.10 15.90
C THR A 7 -18.96 50.53 14.68
N THR A 8 -18.20 50.27 13.61
CA THR A 8 -18.69 49.53 12.44
C THR A 8 -18.73 48.02 12.76
N THR A 9 -19.78 47.61 13.45
CA THR A 9 -20.15 46.21 13.59
C THR A 9 -20.69 45.73 12.24
N TYR A 10 -19.86 45.03 11.46
CA TYR A 10 -20.29 44.36 10.24
C TYR A 10 -21.32 43.27 10.56
N LYS A 11 -22.61 43.63 10.55
CA LYS A 11 -23.71 42.66 10.51
C LYS A 11 -23.63 41.96 9.15
N ILE A 12 -23.09 40.74 9.15
CA ILE A 12 -23.08 39.89 7.96
C ILE A 12 -24.54 39.55 7.64
N ASN A 13 -25.07 40.16 6.59
CA ASN A 13 -26.40 39.88 6.07
C ASN A 13 -26.41 38.43 5.54
N ARG A 14 -27.19 37.54 6.18
CA ARG A 14 -27.23 36.10 5.90
C ARG A 14 -27.68 35.77 4.47
N GLU A 15 -28.29 36.72 3.76
CA GLU A 15 -28.78 36.56 2.39
C GLU A 15 -27.72 36.81 1.30
N ARG A 16 -26.50 37.24 1.65
CA ARG A 16 -25.40 37.54 0.68
C ARG A 16 -24.20 36.60 0.77
N VAL A 17 -24.30 35.51 1.50
CA VAL A 17 -23.22 34.51 1.58
C VAL A 17 -23.45 33.47 0.48
N ASP A 18 -23.09 33.82 -0.75
CA ASP A 18 -23.01 32.86 -1.84
C ASP A 18 -21.65 32.13 -1.84
N THR A 19 -21.56 31.06 -2.62
CA THR A 19 -20.35 30.25 -2.77
C THR A 19 -19.17 31.07 -3.32
N GLU A 20 -19.45 32.10 -4.11
CA GLU A 20 -18.44 32.96 -4.71
C GLU A 20 -17.82 33.93 -3.68
N PHE A 21 -18.63 34.49 -2.80
CA PHE A 21 -18.24 35.32 -1.67
C PHE A 21 -17.34 34.54 -0.70
N ILE A 22 -17.72 33.30 -0.35
CA ILE A 22 -16.89 32.43 0.50
C ILE A 22 -15.56 32.13 -0.22
N ARG A 23 -15.60 31.77 -1.50
CA ARG A 23 -14.40 31.46 -2.30
C ARG A 23 -13.45 32.66 -2.35
N ASN A 24 -13.97 33.86 -2.60
CA ASN A 24 -13.18 35.08 -2.68
C ASN A 24 -12.60 35.45 -1.30
N LYS A 25 -13.38 35.34 -0.23
CA LYS A 25 -12.89 35.56 1.13
C LYS A 25 -11.78 34.59 1.53
N LEU A 26 -11.91 33.32 1.15
CA LEU A 26 -10.87 32.31 1.37
C LEU A 26 -9.60 32.61 0.56
N LYS A 27 -9.73 33.02 -0.71
CA LYS A 27 -8.59 33.46 -1.54
C LYS A 27 -7.86 34.64 -0.90
N PHE A 28 -8.57 35.69 -0.51
CA PHE A 28 -7.95 36.86 0.15
C PHE A 28 -7.24 36.48 1.46
N LYS A 29 -7.85 35.62 2.29
CA LYS A 29 -7.22 35.14 3.51
C LYS A 29 -5.98 34.29 3.22
N SER A 30 -6.02 33.44 2.19
CA SER A 30 -4.88 32.62 1.79
C SER A 30 -3.69 33.46 1.29
N LEU A 31 -3.95 34.52 0.53
CA LEU A 31 -2.93 35.47 0.08
C LEU A 31 -2.36 36.28 1.25
N GLY A 32 -3.21 36.75 2.16
CA GLY A 32 -2.77 37.47 3.36
C GLY A 32 -1.87 36.61 4.26
N VAL A 33 -2.22 35.34 4.45
CA VAL A 33 -1.38 34.39 5.20
C VAL A 33 -0.06 34.10 4.46
N LYS A 34 -0.08 33.92 3.14
CA LYS A 34 1.13 33.71 2.33
C LYS A 34 2.08 34.90 2.44
N ASN A 35 1.56 36.12 2.35
CA ASN A 35 2.37 37.34 2.47
C ASN A 35 2.92 37.51 3.89
N SER A 36 2.09 37.35 4.92
CA SER A 36 2.55 37.46 6.32
C SER A 36 3.58 36.39 6.68
N PHE A 37 3.45 35.17 6.14
CA PHE A 37 4.44 34.11 6.31
C PHE A 37 5.77 34.47 5.63
N ASN A 38 5.72 34.97 4.40
CA ASN A 38 6.90 35.38 3.64
C ASN A 38 7.65 36.54 4.30
N GLU A 39 6.93 37.49 4.90
CA GLU A 39 7.51 38.61 5.65
C GLU A 39 8.18 38.13 6.94
N LYS A 40 7.55 37.20 7.67
CA LYS A 40 8.09 36.67 8.93
C LYS A 40 9.25 35.70 8.74
N TYR A 41 9.27 34.95 7.64
CA TYR A 41 10.23 33.87 7.40
C TYR A 41 10.84 33.95 5.99
N PRO A 42 11.63 35.00 5.67
CA PRO A 42 12.17 35.22 4.34
C PRO A 42 13.16 34.12 3.90
N HIS A 43 13.87 33.50 4.85
CA HIS A 43 14.77 32.37 4.58
C HIS A 43 14.02 31.11 4.13
N VAL A 44 12.81 30.87 4.66
CA VAL A 44 11.96 29.74 4.26
C VAL A 44 11.35 29.97 2.88
N LYS A 45 10.96 31.21 2.58
CA LYS A 45 10.51 31.59 1.24
C LYS A 45 11.60 31.30 0.20
N LYS A 46 12.84 31.73 0.46
CA LYS A 46 13.98 31.47 -0.42
C LYS A 46 14.20 29.97 -0.62
N PHE A 47 14.19 29.19 0.47
CA PHE A 47 14.28 27.73 0.39
C PHE A 47 13.18 27.11 -0.49
N PHE A 48 11.94 27.54 -0.34
CA PHE A 48 10.83 27.03 -1.16
C PHE A 48 10.92 27.45 -2.62
N ASP A 49 11.32 28.67 -2.91
CA ASP A 49 11.52 29.16 -4.28
C ASP A 49 12.65 28.38 -4.97
N ASP A 50 13.78 28.17 -4.27
CA ASP A 50 14.95 27.43 -4.77
C ASP A 50 14.63 25.95 -5.08
N HIS A 51 13.64 25.38 -4.40
CA HIS A 51 13.24 23.98 -4.55
C HIS A 51 11.91 23.80 -5.32
N GLY A 52 11.36 24.88 -5.91
CA GLY A 52 10.14 24.84 -6.70
C GLY A 52 8.87 24.46 -5.91
N ILE A 53 8.84 24.70 -4.59
CA ILE A 53 7.72 24.35 -3.71
C ILE A 53 6.78 25.56 -3.58
N ASP A 54 5.54 25.43 -4.07
CA ASP A 54 4.51 26.45 -3.82
C ASP A 54 3.77 26.21 -2.50
N LEU A 55 3.87 27.17 -1.58
CA LEU A 55 3.10 27.26 -0.34
C LEU A 55 1.60 26.96 -0.51
N GLY A 56 0.99 27.47 -1.59
CA GLY A 56 -0.44 27.27 -1.88
C GLY A 56 -0.79 25.83 -2.27
N LYS A 57 0.20 25.07 -2.73
CA LYS A 57 0.10 23.66 -3.11
C LYS A 57 0.74 22.75 -2.06
N ILE A 58 1.12 23.28 -0.90
CA ILE A 58 1.73 22.48 0.16
C ILE A 58 0.85 21.29 0.50
N ARG A 59 -0.48 21.37 0.58
CA ARG A 59 -1.30 20.17 0.85
C ARG A 59 -1.10 19.02 -0.15
N ALA A 60 -0.89 19.33 -1.42
CA ALA A 60 -0.56 18.33 -2.44
C ALA A 60 0.87 17.78 -2.29
N HIS A 61 1.82 18.62 -1.85
CA HIS A 61 3.21 18.22 -1.61
C HIS A 61 3.45 17.63 -0.21
N SER A 62 2.62 17.94 0.77
CA SER A 62 2.82 17.70 2.20
C SER A 62 2.18 16.40 2.66
N ALA A 63 1.17 15.86 1.99
CA ALA A 63 0.82 14.46 2.22
C ALA A 63 2.04 13.56 1.97
N LYS A 64 2.83 13.85 0.92
CA LYS A 64 4.07 13.12 0.58
C LYS A 64 5.25 13.52 1.48
N VAL A 65 5.48 14.82 1.70
CA VAL A 65 6.64 15.34 2.46
C VAL A 65 6.47 15.27 3.98
N ILE A 66 5.27 15.48 4.53
CA ILE A 66 5.01 15.32 5.98
C ILE A 66 4.99 13.83 6.33
N ALA A 67 4.40 12.96 5.49
CA ALA A 67 4.53 11.52 5.70
C ALA A 67 6.01 11.10 5.67
N THR A 68 6.78 11.53 4.66
CA THR A 68 8.20 11.18 4.56
C THR A 68 9.04 11.79 5.70
N GLY A 69 8.79 13.03 6.08
CA GLY A 69 9.54 13.76 7.11
C GLY A 69 9.20 13.33 8.54
N ALA A 70 7.93 13.06 8.84
CA ALA A 70 7.52 12.54 10.15
C ALA A 70 8.04 11.12 10.36
N LEU A 71 7.97 10.26 9.33
CA LEU A 71 8.51 8.90 9.39
C LEU A 71 10.04 8.89 9.55
N THR A 72 10.76 9.75 8.82
CA THR A 72 12.23 9.84 8.95
C THR A 72 12.65 10.42 10.29
N GLY A 73 11.94 11.44 10.79
CA GLY A 73 12.22 12.05 12.09
C GLY A 73 11.93 11.11 13.27
N THR A 74 10.86 10.32 13.22
CA THR A 74 10.59 9.32 14.27
C THR A 74 11.58 8.16 14.25
N LEU A 75 12.07 7.74 13.07
CA LEU A 75 13.14 6.73 12.97
C LEU A 75 14.50 7.23 13.50
N LEU A 76 14.82 8.51 13.30
CA LEU A 76 16.08 9.10 13.78
C LEU A 76 16.09 9.40 15.28
N PHE A 77 14.93 9.68 15.89
CA PHE A 77 14.82 10.06 17.31
C PHE A 77 14.15 8.99 18.19
N ALA A 78 13.75 7.85 17.63
CA ALA A 78 13.33 6.72 18.44
C ALA A 78 14.53 6.24 19.27
N PRO A 79 14.45 6.23 20.62
CA PRO A 79 15.49 5.62 21.42
C PRO A 79 15.62 4.15 21.02
N PRO A 80 16.83 3.56 21.02
CA PRO A 80 17.04 2.15 20.71
C PRO A 80 16.47 1.30 21.85
N MET A 81 15.15 1.16 21.90
CA MET A 81 14.47 0.26 22.80
C MET A 81 14.37 -1.10 22.14
N GLY A 82 15.35 -1.96 22.46
CA GLY A 82 15.10 -3.39 22.50
C GLY A 82 15.22 -4.18 21.21
N VAL A 83 15.92 -3.71 20.18
CA VAL A 83 16.35 -4.59 19.07
C VAL A 83 17.66 -5.29 19.45
N LYS A 84 17.63 -6.06 20.55
CA LYS A 84 18.67 -7.06 20.80
C LYS A 84 18.36 -8.25 19.90
N ASN A 85 19.05 -8.27 18.75
CA ASN A 85 19.17 -9.34 17.76
C ASN A 85 18.61 -9.03 16.36
N LEU A 86 19.23 -8.08 15.65
CA LEU A 86 19.32 -8.13 14.19
C LEU A 86 20.76 -8.49 13.75
N PRO A 87 21.29 -9.71 13.99
CA PRO A 87 22.42 -10.21 13.25
C PRO A 87 21.85 -11.01 12.07
N GLN A 88 21.80 -10.41 10.88
CA GLN A 88 21.83 -11.11 9.57
C GLN A 88 21.71 -10.12 8.40
N LEU A 89 20.98 -9.02 8.55
CA LEU A 89 20.74 -8.10 7.42
C LEU A 89 22.00 -7.29 7.03
N THR A 90 22.79 -6.85 8.01
CA THR A 90 24.01 -6.05 7.75
C THR A 90 25.18 -6.85 7.21
N GLU A 91 25.29 -8.15 7.51
CA GLU A 91 26.34 -9.01 6.93
C GLU A 91 25.98 -9.43 5.50
N VAL A 92 24.72 -9.80 5.23
CA VAL A 92 24.28 -10.17 3.88
C VAL A 92 24.34 -8.98 2.91
N VAL A 93 23.94 -7.78 3.36
CA VAL A 93 23.97 -6.57 2.52
C VAL A 93 25.40 -6.05 2.32
N LYS A 94 26.30 -6.13 3.32
CA LYS A 94 27.73 -5.82 3.11
C LYS A 94 28.35 -6.74 2.06
N ASN A 95 28.08 -8.04 2.13
CA ASN A 95 28.63 -9.00 1.18
C ASN A 95 28.11 -8.76 -0.26
N MET A 96 26.88 -8.25 -0.43
CA MET A 96 26.34 -7.85 -1.74
C MET A 96 26.97 -6.58 -2.32
N THR A 97 27.44 -5.65 -1.49
CA THR A 97 27.96 -4.34 -1.96
C THR A 97 29.46 -4.40 -2.30
N ASP A 98 30.20 -5.36 -1.72
CA ASP A 98 31.65 -5.50 -1.89
C ASP A 98 32.08 -6.46 -3.01
N GLY A 99 31.19 -6.83 -3.94
CA GLY A 99 31.55 -7.66 -5.10
C GLY A 99 32.08 -9.07 -4.75
N GLN A 100 31.96 -9.48 -3.48
CA GLN A 100 32.15 -10.86 -3.09
C GLN A 100 30.86 -11.60 -3.41
N ALA A 101 30.86 -12.30 -4.54
CA ALA A 101 29.85 -13.32 -4.83
C ALA A 101 29.62 -14.12 -3.54
N LEU A 102 28.38 -14.11 -3.04
CA LEU A 102 27.95 -14.92 -1.91
C LEU A 102 28.40 -16.36 -2.18
N GLY A 103 29.45 -16.79 -1.49
CA GLY A 103 29.89 -18.19 -1.43
C GLY A 103 28.91 -19.06 -0.64
N SER A 104 27.61 -18.79 -0.72
CA SER A 104 26.54 -19.51 -0.05
C SER A 104 25.41 -19.72 -1.06
N ASN A 105 25.33 -20.94 -1.60
CA ASN A 105 24.28 -21.45 -2.50
C ASN A 105 22.89 -21.55 -1.81
N ILE A 106 22.45 -20.52 -1.07
CA ILE A 106 21.14 -20.52 -0.41
C ILE A 106 20.11 -19.97 -1.40
N PRO A 107 19.08 -20.73 -1.77
CA PRO A 107 17.99 -20.22 -2.62
C PRO A 107 17.35 -18.98 -2.00
N TYR A 108 17.05 -17.95 -2.81
CA TYR A 108 16.40 -16.71 -2.36
C TYR A 108 15.08 -16.95 -1.60
N GLN A 109 14.35 -18.00 -1.95
CA GLN A 109 13.13 -18.41 -1.24
C GLN A 109 13.42 -18.86 0.20
N GLU A 110 14.52 -19.58 0.43
CA GLU A 110 14.95 -19.98 1.77
C GLU A 110 15.45 -18.76 2.56
N LEU A 111 16.18 -17.86 1.90
CA LEU A 111 16.60 -16.58 2.50
C LEU A 111 15.39 -15.75 2.93
N LEU A 112 14.34 -15.69 2.11
CA LEU A 112 13.09 -15.02 2.45
C LEU A 112 12.47 -15.63 3.70
N LEU A 113 12.28 -16.95 3.72
CA LEU A 113 11.68 -17.65 4.86
C LEU A 113 12.43 -17.42 6.16
N ASN A 114 13.77 -17.48 6.13
CA ASN A 114 14.60 -17.23 7.30
C ASN A 114 14.39 -15.80 7.84
N ASN A 115 14.34 -14.80 6.96
CA ASN A 115 14.05 -13.42 7.35
C ASN A 115 12.63 -13.25 7.88
N LEU A 116 11.64 -13.88 7.24
CA LEU A 116 10.25 -13.83 7.70
C LEU A 116 10.11 -14.44 9.10
N HIS A 117 10.73 -15.59 9.38
CA HIS A 117 10.70 -16.21 10.70
C HIS A 117 11.41 -15.40 11.78
N ALA A 118 12.45 -14.65 11.43
CA ALA A 118 13.15 -13.77 12.35
C ALA A 118 12.35 -12.50 12.70
N ILE A 119 11.58 -11.97 11.73
CA ILE A 119 10.87 -10.69 11.86
C ILE A 119 9.43 -10.88 12.36
N LEU A 120 8.73 -11.91 11.91
CA LEU A 120 7.31 -12.07 12.19
C LEU A 120 7.04 -12.55 13.62
N PRO A 121 5.96 -12.07 14.25
CA PRO A 121 5.51 -12.62 15.51
C PRO A 121 4.99 -14.05 15.33
N GLN A 122 5.09 -14.87 16.37
CA GLN A 122 4.53 -16.23 16.38
C GLN A 122 3.01 -16.25 16.18
N LYS A 123 2.32 -15.21 16.67
CA LYS A 123 0.86 -15.09 16.53
C LYS A 123 0.52 -14.18 15.35
N ILE A 124 -0.35 -14.68 14.47
CA ILE A 124 -0.89 -13.91 13.34
C ILE A 124 -1.76 -12.76 13.86
N GLY A 125 -1.56 -11.57 13.28
CA GLY A 125 -2.29 -10.36 13.61
C GLY A 125 -1.62 -9.10 13.04
N PRO A 126 -2.16 -7.92 13.35
CA PRO A 126 -1.61 -6.64 12.89
C PRO A 126 -0.13 -6.49 13.31
N LEU A 127 0.68 -6.04 12.35
CA LEU A 127 2.09 -5.73 12.57
C LEU A 127 2.25 -4.27 12.97
N ASP A 128 3.27 -3.97 13.77
CA ASP A 128 3.68 -2.60 14.02
C ASP A 128 4.43 -2.00 12.81
N ARG A 129 4.48 -0.67 12.74
CA ARG A 129 5.09 0.05 11.61
C ARG A 129 6.57 -0.27 11.40
N SER A 130 7.31 -0.60 12.46
CA SER A 130 8.75 -0.89 12.34
C SER A 130 8.98 -2.28 11.73
N THR A 131 8.16 -3.26 12.14
CA THR A 131 8.12 -4.60 11.54
C THR A 131 7.70 -4.52 10.07
N GLU A 132 6.62 -3.78 9.78
CA GLU A 132 6.19 -3.53 8.40
C GLU A 132 7.33 -2.93 7.55
N LYS A 133 8.03 -1.92 8.08
CA LYS A 133 9.12 -1.27 7.35
C LYS A 133 10.29 -2.19 7.07
N SER A 134 10.60 -3.07 8.01
CA SER A 134 11.65 -4.10 7.84
C SER A 134 11.27 -5.09 6.74
N LEU A 135 10.00 -5.51 6.69
CA LEU A 135 9.49 -6.39 5.63
C LEU A 135 9.52 -5.72 4.25
N GLU A 136 9.22 -4.41 4.14
CA GLU A 136 9.36 -3.68 2.86
C GLU A 136 10.80 -3.77 2.32
N GLN A 137 11.80 -3.67 3.19
CA GLN A 137 13.21 -3.77 2.80
C GLN A 137 13.55 -5.19 2.35
N VAL A 138 13.10 -6.20 3.10
CA VAL A 138 13.29 -7.61 2.76
C VAL A 138 12.69 -7.94 1.39
N PHE A 139 11.45 -7.51 1.13
CA PHE A 139 10.80 -7.75 -0.16
C PHE A 139 11.52 -7.04 -1.31
N GLN A 140 11.94 -5.79 -1.11
CA GLN A 140 12.70 -5.08 -2.14
C GLN A 140 14.05 -5.75 -2.45
N GLN A 141 14.74 -6.27 -1.42
CA GLN A 141 16.08 -6.85 -1.57
C GLN A 141 16.05 -8.27 -2.13
N ILE A 142 15.11 -9.11 -1.68
CA ILE A 142 15.06 -10.53 -2.03
C ILE A 142 14.15 -10.77 -3.24
N ILE A 143 13.01 -10.10 -3.31
CA ILE A 143 12.00 -10.31 -4.36
C ILE A 143 12.20 -9.31 -5.51
N GLY A 144 12.84 -8.17 -5.26
CA GLY A 144 13.03 -7.11 -6.25
C GLY A 144 11.79 -6.24 -6.47
N ILE A 145 10.71 -6.49 -5.72
CA ILE A 145 9.45 -5.74 -5.83
C ILE A 145 9.41 -4.65 -4.76
N ASN A 146 9.10 -3.43 -5.20
CA ASN A 146 8.88 -2.29 -4.31
C ASN A 146 7.51 -2.44 -3.60
N ALA A 147 7.48 -3.27 -2.56
CA ALA A 147 6.29 -3.51 -1.75
C ALA A 147 6.22 -2.52 -0.58
N ARG A 148 5.02 -1.99 -0.31
CA ARG A 148 4.74 -1.00 0.74
C ARG A 148 3.58 -1.45 1.61
N ALA A 149 3.75 -1.37 2.92
CA ALA A 149 2.64 -1.64 3.83
C ALA A 149 1.54 -0.58 3.65
N GLY A 150 1.92 0.69 3.58
CA GLY A 150 1.03 1.81 3.24
C GLY A 150 1.47 2.55 1.98
N LEU A 151 0.53 2.93 1.14
CA LEU A 151 0.78 3.57 -0.15
C LEU A 151 -0.16 4.77 -0.33
N GLU A 152 0.37 5.92 -0.76
CA GLU A 152 -0.43 7.14 -1.05
C GLU A 152 -1.34 7.62 0.10
N GLY A 153 -1.02 7.26 1.34
CA GLY A 153 -1.81 7.61 2.53
C GLY A 153 -2.84 6.56 2.94
N GLU A 154 -2.98 5.47 2.19
CA GLU A 154 -3.86 4.35 2.52
C GLU A 154 -3.08 3.14 3.06
N HIS A 155 -3.75 2.35 3.89
CA HIS A 155 -3.18 1.17 4.57
C HIS A 155 -4.29 0.13 4.79
N LEU A 156 -3.95 -1.16 4.70
CA LEU A 156 -4.87 -2.25 5.00
C LEU A 156 -5.12 -2.38 6.51
N ASN A 157 -6.29 -2.88 6.93
CA ASN A 157 -6.58 -3.10 8.36
C ASN A 157 -5.55 -4.00 9.07
N THR A 158 -4.98 -4.94 8.33
CA THR A 158 -3.80 -5.71 8.71
C THR A 158 -2.99 -6.03 7.46
N THR A 159 -1.69 -6.22 7.62
CA THR A 159 -0.76 -6.65 6.58
C THR A 159 -0.27 -8.08 6.78
N TYR A 160 -0.51 -8.67 7.95
CA TYR A 160 -0.26 -10.10 8.26
C TYR A 160 -1.54 -10.76 8.75
N GLY A 161 -1.96 -11.83 8.08
CA GLY A 161 -3.28 -12.39 8.29
C GLY A 161 -3.51 -13.71 7.57
N TYR A 162 -4.68 -14.28 7.80
CA TYR A 162 -5.12 -15.46 7.05
C TYR A 162 -5.70 -15.06 5.69
N ILE A 163 -5.20 -15.66 4.62
CA ILE A 163 -5.88 -15.71 3.33
C ILE A 163 -6.73 -16.96 3.23
N GLY A 164 -7.78 -16.94 2.41
CA GLY A 164 -8.43 -18.16 1.97
C GLY A 164 -8.92 -18.05 0.54
N ALA A 165 -9.41 -19.18 0.04
CA ALA A 165 -9.94 -19.25 -1.32
C ALA A 165 -11.29 -18.55 -1.43
N GLU A 166 -11.41 -17.81 -2.53
CA GLU A 166 -12.59 -17.09 -2.97
C GLU A 166 -13.07 -17.67 -4.31
N GLN A 167 -14.31 -17.38 -4.67
CA GLN A 167 -14.93 -17.88 -5.90
C GLN A 167 -14.57 -17.01 -7.10
N HIS A 168 -14.62 -17.55 -8.31
CA HIS A 168 -14.40 -16.76 -9.53
C HIS A 168 -15.35 -15.56 -9.63
N LEU A 169 -14.82 -14.43 -10.11
CA LEU A 169 -15.59 -13.19 -10.25
C LEU A 169 -16.14 -13.06 -11.68
N MET A 170 -17.29 -12.40 -11.83
CA MET A 170 -17.92 -12.19 -13.14
C MET A 170 -17.07 -11.27 -14.01
N ARG A 171 -16.72 -11.71 -15.22
CA ARG A 171 -15.91 -10.91 -16.16
C ARG A 171 -16.73 -10.04 -17.11
N TYR A 172 -17.93 -10.50 -17.43
CA TYR A 172 -18.89 -9.82 -18.32
C TYR A 172 -20.32 -10.35 -18.08
N PRO A 173 -21.38 -9.69 -18.59
CA PRO A 173 -22.74 -10.19 -18.49
C PRO A 173 -22.91 -11.58 -19.12
N GLY A 174 -23.44 -12.53 -18.36
CA GLY A 174 -23.64 -13.91 -18.82
C GLY A 174 -22.41 -14.82 -18.70
N ASP A 175 -21.35 -14.37 -18.02
CA ASP A 175 -20.20 -15.20 -17.70
C ASP A 175 -20.58 -16.35 -16.75
N THR A 176 -20.01 -17.53 -16.98
CA THR A 176 -20.34 -18.76 -16.23
C THR A 176 -19.09 -19.60 -16.01
N MET A 177 -19.14 -20.58 -15.10
CA MET A 177 -18.04 -21.54 -14.92
C MET A 177 -17.70 -22.36 -16.18
N ALA A 178 -18.58 -22.40 -17.20
CA ALA A 178 -18.27 -23.06 -18.47
C ALA A 178 -17.19 -22.30 -19.28
N THR A 179 -17.05 -21.00 -19.06
CA THR A 179 -16.14 -20.11 -19.78
C THR A 179 -14.92 -19.69 -18.95
N HIS A 180 -14.83 -20.10 -17.69
CA HIS A 180 -13.70 -19.84 -16.80
C HIS A 180 -12.60 -20.88 -16.97
N PRO A 181 -11.31 -20.49 -16.84
CA PRO A 181 -10.22 -21.44 -16.71
C PRO A 181 -10.48 -22.35 -15.51
N LYS A 182 -10.51 -23.66 -15.73
CA LYS A 182 -10.72 -24.61 -14.65
C LYS A 182 -9.40 -24.92 -13.97
N ILE A 183 -9.41 -24.96 -12.65
CA ILE A 183 -8.31 -25.54 -11.88
C ILE A 183 -8.50 -27.05 -11.82
N PRO A 184 -7.44 -27.87 -12.00
CA PRO A 184 -7.57 -29.32 -12.12
C PRO A 184 -8.27 -30.01 -10.94
N GLU A 185 -8.15 -29.46 -9.73
CA GLU A 185 -8.75 -29.99 -8.50
C GLU A 185 -9.35 -28.88 -7.63
N HIS A 186 -10.58 -29.11 -7.13
CA HIS A 186 -11.23 -28.30 -6.09
C HIS A 186 -11.39 -26.80 -6.40
N ASP A 187 -11.88 -26.50 -7.60
CA ASP A 187 -12.36 -25.17 -8.01
C ASP A 187 -13.48 -24.67 -7.07
N GLU A 188 -13.44 -23.39 -6.71
CA GLU A 188 -14.38 -22.75 -5.78
C GLU A 188 -15.70 -22.31 -6.45
N GLY A 189 -15.79 -22.50 -7.77
CA GLY A 189 -16.97 -22.14 -8.55
C GLY A 189 -17.11 -20.63 -8.73
N MET A 190 -18.33 -20.19 -9.07
CA MET A 190 -18.62 -18.79 -9.39
C MET A 190 -19.23 -18.08 -8.19
N ALA A 191 -18.81 -16.83 -7.97
CA ALA A 191 -19.50 -15.95 -7.04
C ALA A 191 -20.98 -15.78 -7.45
N PRO A 192 -21.93 -15.79 -6.48
CA PRO A 192 -23.36 -15.69 -6.78
C PRO A 192 -23.78 -14.31 -7.32
N GLY A 193 -22.92 -13.29 -7.18
CA GLY A 193 -23.21 -11.92 -7.58
C GLY A 193 -22.01 -11.23 -8.22
N ARG A 194 -22.23 -9.98 -8.61
CA ARG A 194 -21.15 -9.09 -9.03
C ARG A 194 -20.43 -8.63 -7.76
N GLY A 195 -19.14 -8.92 -7.67
CA GLY A 195 -18.29 -8.46 -6.57
C GLY A 195 -18.34 -6.93 -6.44
N ALA A 196 -17.69 -6.39 -5.42
CA ALA A 196 -17.75 -4.98 -5.06
C ALA A 196 -17.40 -4.04 -6.22
N TRP A 197 -16.54 -4.48 -7.17
CA TRP A 197 -16.10 -3.68 -8.31
C TRP A 197 -16.90 -3.92 -9.61
N GLY A 198 -17.93 -4.76 -9.57
CA GLY A 198 -18.77 -5.10 -10.71
C GLY A 198 -18.19 -6.23 -11.55
N TYR A 199 -17.97 -5.95 -12.85
CA TYR A 199 -17.30 -6.89 -13.75
C TYR A 199 -15.78 -6.69 -13.72
N VAL A 200 -15.04 -7.79 -13.63
CA VAL A 200 -13.58 -7.79 -13.52
C VAL A 200 -12.95 -8.28 -14.83
N PRO A 201 -12.05 -7.52 -15.47
CA PRO A 201 -11.39 -7.98 -16.68
C PRO A 201 -10.67 -9.32 -16.45
N ALA A 202 -10.72 -10.21 -17.44
CA ALA A 202 -10.19 -11.58 -17.31
C ALA A 202 -8.74 -11.64 -16.78
N LYS A 203 -7.87 -10.71 -17.23
CA LYS A 203 -6.48 -10.64 -16.76
C LYS A 203 -6.36 -10.37 -15.25
N ASN A 204 -7.22 -9.50 -14.73
CA ASN A 204 -7.24 -9.14 -13.31
C ASN A 204 -7.91 -10.26 -12.50
N GLU A 205 -8.95 -10.89 -13.05
CA GLU A 205 -9.71 -11.95 -12.39
C GLU A 205 -8.88 -13.22 -12.16
N THR A 206 -8.03 -13.62 -13.10
CA THR A 206 -7.14 -14.78 -12.85
C THR A 206 -6.22 -14.55 -11.64
N TRP A 207 -5.75 -13.32 -11.43
CA TRP A 207 -4.81 -13.00 -10.35
C TRP A 207 -5.39 -11.90 -9.46
N TYR A 208 -6.52 -12.19 -8.81
CA TYR A 208 -7.13 -11.23 -7.90
C TYR A 208 -6.90 -11.56 -6.42
N ALA A 209 -6.93 -10.49 -5.63
CA ALA A 209 -7.00 -10.48 -4.19
C ALA A 209 -8.29 -9.81 -3.72
N VAL A 210 -8.72 -10.20 -2.53
CA VAL A 210 -9.83 -9.56 -1.80
C VAL A 210 -9.27 -9.02 -0.50
N VAL A 211 -9.59 -7.77 -0.19
CA VAL A 211 -9.19 -7.12 1.06
C VAL A 211 -10.38 -6.49 1.76
N GLN A 212 -10.27 -6.38 3.08
CA GLN A 212 -11.35 -5.99 3.98
C GLN A 212 -11.69 -4.49 3.96
N THR A 213 -11.90 -3.90 2.78
CA THR A 213 -12.13 -2.45 2.63
C THR A 213 -13.35 -1.97 3.40
N LEU A 214 -14.39 -2.80 3.53
CA LEU A 214 -15.61 -2.49 4.26
C LEU A 214 -15.42 -2.31 5.78
N TYR A 215 -14.25 -2.69 6.31
CA TYR A 215 -13.88 -2.50 7.71
C TYR A 215 -12.84 -1.39 7.91
N LEU A 216 -12.48 -0.65 6.85
CA LEU A 216 -11.66 0.55 7.00
C LEU A 216 -12.37 1.58 7.88
N PRO A 217 -11.65 2.29 8.78
CA PRO A 217 -12.26 3.15 9.79
C PRO A 217 -13.09 4.30 9.21
N ASP A 218 -12.78 4.71 7.99
CA ASP A 218 -13.42 5.80 7.26
C ASP A 218 -14.10 5.33 5.95
N TRP A 219 -14.37 4.03 5.83
CA TRP A 219 -15.13 3.48 4.71
C TRP A 219 -16.46 4.22 4.52
N ASN A 220 -17.20 4.46 5.59
CA ASN A 220 -18.52 5.10 5.53
C ASN A 220 -18.49 6.58 5.17
N THR A 221 -17.35 7.26 5.27
CA THR A 221 -17.21 8.70 4.98
C THR A 221 -16.45 8.97 3.69
N ARG A 222 -15.52 8.10 3.30
CA ARG A 222 -14.69 8.21 2.08
C ARG A 222 -14.99 7.13 1.04
N GLN A 223 -16.12 6.42 1.13
CA GLN A 223 -16.42 5.23 0.31
C GLN A 223 -16.10 5.39 -1.18
N PRO A 224 -16.55 6.44 -1.90
CA PRO A 224 -16.31 6.53 -3.33
C PRO A 224 -14.83 6.71 -3.67
N TYR A 225 -14.09 7.42 -2.81
CA TYR A 225 -12.66 7.61 -2.98
C TYR A 225 -11.91 6.30 -2.71
N LEU A 226 -12.20 5.64 -1.57
CA LEU A 226 -11.55 4.39 -1.19
C LEU A 226 -11.82 3.28 -2.18
N GLN A 227 -13.08 3.11 -2.60
CA GLN A 227 -13.44 2.13 -3.64
C GLN A 227 -12.60 2.32 -4.90
N ASN A 228 -12.48 3.54 -5.41
CA ASN A 228 -11.69 3.82 -6.61
C ASN A 228 -10.19 3.66 -6.39
N TRP A 229 -9.68 4.00 -5.21
CA TRP A 229 -8.26 3.90 -4.89
C TRP A 229 -7.79 2.44 -4.77
N TYR A 230 -8.61 1.59 -4.15
CA TYR A 230 -8.34 0.17 -3.94
C TYR A 230 -8.57 -0.67 -5.20
N LYS A 231 -9.54 -0.30 -6.04
CA LYS A 231 -9.89 -1.05 -7.24
C LYS A 231 -8.67 -1.25 -8.17
N TYR A 232 -8.31 -2.51 -8.39
CA TYR A 232 -7.18 -2.94 -9.22
C TYR A 232 -5.83 -2.38 -8.77
N ARG A 233 -5.70 -2.07 -7.48
CA ARG A 233 -4.40 -1.80 -6.90
C ARG A 233 -3.67 -3.13 -6.73
N LYS A 234 -2.43 -3.19 -7.22
CA LYS A 234 -1.58 -4.37 -7.08
C LYS A 234 -1.15 -4.56 -5.63
N VAL A 235 -1.17 -5.81 -5.21
CA VAL A 235 -0.63 -6.27 -3.93
C VAL A 235 0.32 -7.44 -4.16
N LEU A 236 1.38 -7.47 -3.37
CA LEU A 236 2.25 -8.62 -3.21
C LEU A 236 1.69 -9.46 -2.06
N ILE A 237 1.40 -10.72 -2.35
CA ILE A 237 0.95 -11.70 -1.36
C ILE A 237 2.06 -12.72 -1.19
N VAL A 238 2.52 -12.93 0.03
CA VAL A 238 3.61 -13.88 0.35
C VAL A 238 3.10 -14.89 1.38
N ASN A 239 3.16 -16.18 1.04
CA ASN A 239 2.89 -17.26 1.97
C ASN A 239 4.05 -17.41 2.96
N THR A 240 3.77 -17.23 4.25
CA THR A 240 4.82 -17.21 5.29
C THR A 240 5.29 -18.60 5.72
N ILE A 241 4.69 -19.68 5.19
CA ILE A 241 5.08 -21.07 5.47
C ILE A 241 6.08 -21.58 4.44
N ASN A 242 5.80 -21.36 3.15
CA ASN A 242 6.62 -21.90 2.06
C ASN A 242 7.35 -20.82 1.25
N GLY A 243 7.07 -19.54 1.48
CA GLY A 243 7.70 -18.44 0.78
C GLY A 243 7.19 -18.26 -0.65
N ASN A 244 6.12 -18.92 -1.10
CA ASN A 244 5.55 -18.63 -2.42
C ASN A 244 4.97 -17.21 -2.43
N ALA A 245 5.27 -16.45 -3.48
CA ALA A 245 4.81 -15.08 -3.63
C ALA A 245 4.11 -14.84 -4.97
N VAL A 246 3.04 -14.05 -4.94
CA VAL A 246 2.21 -13.71 -6.11
C VAL A 246 1.86 -12.23 -6.09
N VAL A 247 1.86 -11.59 -7.26
CA VAL A 247 1.30 -10.24 -7.43
C VAL A 247 -0.12 -10.38 -7.94
N ALA A 248 -1.06 -9.75 -7.24
CA ALA A 248 -2.48 -9.82 -7.54
C ALA A 248 -3.12 -8.43 -7.50
N ASP A 249 -4.24 -8.26 -8.20
CA ASP A 249 -5.03 -7.03 -8.15
C ASP A 249 -6.16 -7.13 -7.14
N ILE A 250 -6.40 -6.08 -6.38
CA ILE A 250 -7.58 -6.01 -5.50
C ILE A 250 -8.83 -5.89 -6.37
N ALA A 251 -9.57 -6.98 -6.54
CA ALA A 251 -10.73 -7.06 -7.44
C ALA A 251 -12.09 -7.15 -6.72
N ASP A 252 -12.08 -7.31 -5.39
CA ASP A 252 -13.29 -7.34 -4.57
C ASP A 252 -13.03 -6.86 -3.12
N ALA A 253 -14.09 -6.65 -2.35
CA ALA A 253 -14.09 -6.30 -0.94
C ALA A 253 -14.52 -7.49 -0.07
N GLY A 254 -13.78 -7.74 1.01
CA GLY A 254 -14.00 -8.90 1.90
C GLY A 254 -12.68 -9.56 2.31
N PRO A 255 -12.69 -10.79 2.82
CA PRO A 255 -13.85 -11.57 3.25
C PRO A 255 -14.50 -10.98 4.52
N ALA A 256 -15.71 -11.41 4.86
CA ALA A 256 -16.38 -10.96 6.07
C ALA A 256 -15.60 -11.36 7.34
N ALA A 257 -15.56 -10.49 8.36
CA ALA A 257 -14.75 -10.68 9.56
C ALA A 257 -15.06 -12.00 10.31
N PHE A 258 -16.33 -12.45 10.28
CA PHE A 258 -16.74 -13.69 10.94
C PHE A 258 -16.10 -14.96 10.36
N THR A 259 -15.57 -14.90 9.13
CA THR A 259 -14.85 -16.03 8.50
C THR A 259 -13.51 -16.31 9.17
N GLY A 260 -13.00 -15.37 9.97
CA GLY A 260 -11.66 -15.41 10.56
C GLY A 260 -10.54 -15.37 9.51
N LYS A 261 -10.85 -14.95 8.28
CA LYS A 261 -9.93 -14.60 7.20
C LYS A 261 -9.83 -13.08 7.13
N HIS A 262 -8.67 -12.58 6.71
CA HIS A 262 -8.40 -11.16 6.52
C HIS A 262 -8.28 -10.81 5.03
N PHE A 263 -7.89 -11.80 4.24
CA PHE A 263 -7.69 -11.68 2.80
C PHE A 263 -8.38 -12.84 2.08
N GLY A 264 -8.68 -12.61 0.81
CA GLY A 264 -9.12 -13.63 -0.13
C GLY A 264 -8.20 -13.64 -1.35
N GLY A 265 -8.09 -14.79 -2.01
CA GLY A 265 -7.38 -14.92 -3.27
C GLY A 265 -8.22 -15.68 -4.28
N SER A 266 -8.07 -15.34 -5.56
CA SER A 266 -8.64 -16.14 -6.65
C SER A 266 -8.23 -17.61 -6.51
N PRO A 267 -8.98 -18.54 -7.13
CA PRO A 267 -8.60 -19.95 -7.15
C PRO A 267 -7.14 -20.15 -7.62
N GLU A 268 -6.66 -19.39 -8.61
CA GLU A 268 -5.29 -19.48 -9.13
C GLU A 268 -4.25 -18.93 -8.15
N VAL A 269 -4.55 -17.81 -7.48
CA VAL A 269 -3.71 -17.26 -6.40
C VAL A 269 -3.53 -18.32 -5.31
N MET A 270 -4.61 -18.95 -4.86
CA MET A 270 -4.56 -19.94 -3.79
C MET A 270 -3.86 -21.23 -4.22
N ASN A 271 -4.12 -21.69 -5.44
CA ASN A 271 -3.46 -22.86 -6.00
C ASN A 271 -1.94 -22.64 -6.12
N TYR A 272 -1.51 -21.44 -6.53
CA TYR A 272 -0.08 -21.12 -6.59
C TYR A 272 0.55 -20.99 -5.18
N LEU A 273 -0.14 -20.32 -4.25
CA LEU A 273 0.41 -20.07 -2.91
C LEU A 273 0.60 -21.35 -2.09
N GLY A 274 -0.26 -22.36 -2.23
CA GLY A 274 -0.14 -23.59 -1.43
C GLY A 274 -0.81 -24.84 -2.02
N GLY A 275 -1.29 -24.79 -3.25
CA GLY A 275 -1.93 -25.91 -3.94
C GLY A 275 -3.43 -26.08 -3.64
N PRO A 276 -4.06 -27.14 -4.20
CA PRO A 276 -5.52 -27.33 -4.17
C PRO A 276 -6.12 -27.43 -2.77
N ARG A 277 -5.32 -27.85 -1.77
CA ARG A 277 -5.74 -28.01 -0.37
C ARG A 277 -5.53 -26.75 0.48
N TYR A 278 -4.90 -25.71 -0.07
CA TYR A 278 -4.64 -24.47 0.64
C TYR A 278 -5.91 -23.62 0.68
N LYS A 279 -6.79 -23.91 1.64
CA LYS A 279 -8.08 -23.22 1.79
C LYS A 279 -8.05 -22.09 2.83
N LYS A 280 -7.08 -22.14 3.73
CA LYS A 280 -6.78 -21.09 4.71
C LYS A 280 -5.33 -21.17 5.16
N GLY A 281 -4.60 -20.05 5.14
CA GLY A 281 -3.24 -20.03 5.68
C GLY A 281 -2.66 -18.63 5.85
N PRO A 282 -1.53 -18.50 6.56
CA PRO A 282 -0.92 -17.22 6.88
C PRO A 282 -0.20 -16.61 5.68
N VAL A 283 -0.46 -15.33 5.44
CA VAL A 283 0.21 -14.55 4.40
C VAL A 283 0.52 -13.14 4.90
N ILE A 284 1.50 -12.54 4.24
CA ILE A 284 1.71 -11.10 4.24
C ILE A 284 1.09 -10.51 2.97
N VAL A 285 0.40 -9.38 3.07
CA VAL A 285 -0.17 -8.64 1.94
C VAL A 285 0.26 -7.18 2.00
N PHE A 286 1.07 -6.75 1.05
CA PHE A 286 1.59 -5.38 0.93
C PHE A 286 1.19 -4.81 -0.44
N PHE A 287 1.01 -3.49 -0.56
CA PHE A 287 0.80 -2.86 -1.87
C PHE A 287 2.05 -2.92 -2.72
N VAL A 288 1.90 -3.00 -4.03
CA VAL A 288 3.01 -2.83 -4.98
C VAL A 288 3.04 -1.38 -5.44
N ASP A 289 4.13 -0.68 -5.14
CA ASP A 289 4.41 0.67 -5.61
C ASP A 289 4.94 0.63 -7.05
N ASP A 290 3.99 0.55 -7.99
CA ASP A 290 4.25 0.43 -9.43
C ASP A 290 3.51 1.51 -10.22
N PRO A 291 3.96 2.78 -10.14
CA PRO A 291 3.29 3.91 -10.81
C PRO A 291 3.31 3.81 -12.34
N ASN A 292 4.21 3.00 -12.90
CA ASN A 292 4.37 2.82 -14.34
C ASN A 292 3.75 1.51 -14.86
N ASN A 293 3.05 0.76 -14.00
CA ASN A 293 2.39 -0.50 -14.35
C ASN A 293 3.33 -1.56 -14.98
N LYS A 294 4.59 -1.64 -14.53
CA LYS A 294 5.63 -2.53 -15.04
C LYS A 294 5.66 -3.91 -14.38
N VAL A 295 5.16 -4.04 -13.15
CA VAL A 295 5.17 -5.31 -12.42
C VAL A 295 4.00 -6.17 -12.94
N PRO A 296 4.24 -7.35 -13.53
CA PRO A 296 3.14 -8.19 -14.03
C PRO A 296 2.34 -8.80 -12.87
N LEU A 297 1.08 -9.15 -13.16
CA LEU A 297 0.30 -10.01 -12.27
C LEU A 297 0.76 -11.46 -12.40
N GLY A 298 0.62 -12.23 -11.34
CA GLY A 298 0.92 -13.65 -11.30
C GLY A 298 2.09 -14.03 -10.38
N PRO A 299 2.59 -15.26 -10.54
CA PRO A 299 3.70 -15.80 -9.77
C PRO A 299 4.92 -14.90 -9.77
N VAL A 300 5.56 -14.79 -8.62
CA VAL A 300 6.89 -14.16 -8.51
C VAL A 300 7.94 -15.24 -8.44
N GLU A 301 8.80 -15.28 -9.45
CA GLU A 301 9.91 -16.23 -9.52
C GLU A 301 11.20 -15.55 -9.03
N TYR A 302 11.75 -16.08 -7.94
CA TYR A 302 12.93 -15.55 -7.26
C TYR A 302 14.20 -15.45 -8.12
N ASN A 303 14.29 -16.24 -9.19
CA ASN A 303 15.48 -16.35 -10.03
C ASN A 303 15.37 -15.59 -11.36
N ILE A 304 14.25 -14.89 -11.60
CA ILE A 304 14.02 -14.10 -12.82
C ILE A 304 13.83 -12.64 -12.44
N VAL A 305 14.91 -12.00 -11.98
CA VAL A 305 14.92 -10.56 -11.74
C VAL A 305 16.01 -9.93 -12.58
N ASN A 306 15.81 -9.93 -13.90
CA ASN A 306 16.49 -8.99 -14.78
C ASN A 306 15.60 -7.73 -14.87
N ILE A 307 15.58 -6.93 -13.80
CA ILE A 307 14.89 -5.63 -13.81
C ILE A 307 15.78 -4.67 -14.61
N PRO A 308 15.25 -3.99 -15.65
CA PRO A 308 16.02 -3.01 -16.41
C PRO A 308 16.50 -1.89 -15.48
N GLY A 309 17.81 -1.78 -15.28
CA GLY A 309 18.44 -0.77 -14.44
C GLY A 309 19.56 -1.27 -13.52
N VAL A 310 19.79 -2.57 -13.43
CA VAL A 310 20.99 -3.14 -12.81
C VAL A 310 21.68 -4.03 -13.84
N GLU A 311 22.65 -3.49 -14.57
CA GLU A 311 23.59 -4.33 -15.31
C GLU A 311 24.54 -4.96 -14.30
N LEU A 312 24.41 -6.28 -14.08
CA LEU A 312 25.50 -7.06 -13.52
C LEU A 312 26.44 -7.41 -14.69
N THR A 313 27.44 -6.58 -14.92
CA THR A 313 28.58 -6.93 -15.78
C THR A 313 29.30 -8.13 -15.15
N GLN A 314 29.25 -9.27 -15.83
CA GLN A 314 30.09 -10.43 -15.50
C GLN A 314 31.52 -10.18 -15.97
N ALA A 315 32.49 -10.47 -15.10
CA ALA A 315 33.88 -10.73 -15.43
C ALA A 315 34.19 -12.19 -15.09
#